data_AF-A0A210P7U8-F1
#
_entry.id   AF-A0A210P7U8-F1
#
_cell.length_a   1.000
_cell.length_b   1.000
_cell.length_c   1.000
_cell.angle_alpha   90.00
_cell.angle_beta   90.00
_cell.angle_gamma   90.00
#
_symmetry.space_group_name_H-M   'P 1'
#
loop_
_entity.id
_entity.type
_entity.pdbx_description
1 polymer ?
#
loop_
_entity_poly.entity_id
_entity_poly.type
_entity_poly.pdbx_seq_one_letter_code
_entity_poly.pdbx_strand_id
1 'polypeptide(L)'
;MLKSRESQLKYLITSSLNDEAVQNNEELTEILRNAQFKLDKGDAENIVATKLEHAISTYTFTHGLKAPKSIVELSKFLQNDANKYKGFMSILTWFAN
;
A
#
# COMPACT_ATOMS: atom_id res chain seq x y z
N MET A 1 6.78 -13.51 18.65
CA MET A 1 6.37 -14.24 17.43
C MET A 1 6.63 -13.34 16.24
N LEU A 2 7.56 -13.72 15.35
CA LEU A 2 7.74 -13.01 14.08
C LEU A 2 6.48 -13.26 13.24
N LYS A 3 5.64 -12.23 13.06
CA LYS A 3 4.51 -12.31 12.13
C LYS A 3 5.10 -12.56 10.74
N SER A 4 4.60 -13.58 10.04
CA SER A 4 5.00 -13.83 8.65
C SER A 4 4.80 -12.56 7.83
N ARG A 5 5.62 -12.37 6.79
CA ARG A 5 5.52 -11.17 5.93
C ARG A 5 4.11 -11.00 5.36
N GLU A 6 3.46 -12.09 4.94
CA GLU A 6 2.07 -12.09 4.51
C GLU A 6 1.11 -11.60 5.60
N SER A 7 1.27 -12.06 6.83
CA SER A 7 0.47 -11.59 7.97
C SER A 7 0.68 -10.10 8.25
N GLN A 8 1.89 -9.57 8.03
CA GLN A 8 2.16 -8.14 8.14
C GLN A 8 1.51 -7.35 7.02
N LEU A 9 1.57 -7.83 5.78
CA LEU A 9 0.90 -7.22 4.64
C LEU A 9 -0.63 -7.16 4.84
N LYS A 10 -1.23 -8.29 5.24
CA LYS A 10 -2.67 -8.37 5.55
C LYS A 10 -3.08 -7.38 6.64
N TYR A 11 -2.26 -7.26 7.69
CA TYR A 11 -2.48 -6.30 8.76
C TYR A 11 -2.45 -4.85 8.25
N LEU A 12 -1.45 -4.47 7.46
CA LEU A 12 -1.31 -3.11 6.93
C LEU A 12 -2.43 -2.75 5.96
N ILE A 13 -2.85 -3.69 5.10
CA ILE A 13 -4.00 -3.50 4.21
C ILE A 13 -5.28 -3.28 5.02
N THR A 14 -5.53 -4.11 6.03
CA THR A 14 -6.71 -3.99 6.89
C THR A 14 -6.70 -2.68 7.67
N SER A 15 -5.54 -2.30 8.21
CA SER A 15 -5.38 -1.02 8.91
C SER A 15 -5.62 0.17 7.99
N SER A 16 -5.17 0.10 6.73
CA SER A 16 -5.39 1.16 5.74
C SER A 16 -6.85 1.25 5.31
N LEU A 17 -7.56 0.13 5.21
CA LEU A 17 -9.01 0.11 4.95
C LEU A 17 -9.85 0.69 6.09
N ASN A 18 -9.29 0.77 7.30
CA ASN A 18 -9.94 1.39 8.47
C ASN A 18 -9.61 2.89 8.62
N ASP A 19 -8.76 3.45 7.76
CA ASP A 19 -8.46 4.89 7.74
C ASP A 19 -9.60 5.65 7.06
N GLU A 20 -10.19 6.63 7.75
CA GLU A 20 -11.29 7.44 7.21
C GLU A 20 -10.94 8.11 5.88
N ALA A 21 -9.69 8.55 5.69
CA ALA A 21 -9.27 9.19 4.45
C ALA A 21 -9.21 8.19 3.27
N VAL A 22 -8.99 6.91 3.57
CA VAL A 22 -9.04 5.82 2.59
C VAL A 22 -10.49 5.42 2.33
N GLN A 23 -11.32 5.31 3.36
CA GLN A 23 -12.75 4.97 3.21
C GLN A 23 -13.52 6.01 2.39
N ASN A 24 -13.15 7.29 2.52
CA ASN A 24 -13.70 8.37 1.71
C ASN A 24 -13.11 8.45 0.29
N ASN A 25 -12.19 7.54 -0.06
CA ASN A 25 -11.57 7.44 -1.37
C ASN A 25 -11.87 6.08 -2.00
N GLU A 26 -12.81 6.07 -2.95
CA GLU A 26 -13.30 4.84 -3.59
C GLU A 26 -12.18 4.06 -4.31
N GLU A 27 -11.30 4.77 -5.03
CA GLU A 27 -10.20 4.17 -5.78
C GLU A 27 -9.20 3.47 -4.84
N LEU A 28 -8.75 4.15 -3.77
CA LEU A 28 -7.87 3.54 -2.76
C LEU A 28 -8.53 2.35 -2.08
N THR A 29 -9.82 2.47 -1.74
CA THR A 29 -10.57 1.37 -1.13
C THR A 29 -10.63 0.16 -2.06
N GLU A 30 -10.88 0.36 -3.35
CA GLU A 30 -10.91 -0.72 -4.34
C GLU A 30 -9.54 -1.38 -4.52
N ILE A 31 -8.46 -0.58 -4.64
CA ILE A 31 -7.08 -1.07 -4.75
C ILE A 31 -6.75 -1.99 -3.57
N LEU A 32 -7.05 -1.55 -2.34
CA LEU A 32 -6.77 -2.31 -1.13
C LEU A 32 -7.64 -3.56 -1.00
N ARG A 33 -8.95 -3.48 -1.29
CA ARG A 33 -9.84 -4.64 -1.27
C ARG A 33 -9.44 -5.70 -2.29
N ASN A 34 -9.00 -5.29 -3.48
CA ASN A 34 -8.51 -6.22 -4.49
C ASN A 34 -7.24 -6.96 -4.01
N ALA A 35 -6.32 -6.26 -3.35
CA ALA A 35 -5.14 -6.89 -2.77
C ALA A 35 -5.49 -7.84 -1.62
N GLN A 36 -6.41 -7.44 -0.72
CA GLN A 36 -6.91 -8.30 0.36
C GLN A 36 -7.54 -9.58 -0.21
N PHE A 37 -8.44 -9.44 -1.18
CA PHE A 37 -9.10 -10.58 -1.83
C PHE A 37 -8.12 -11.57 -2.45
N LYS A 38 -7.07 -11.10 -3.11
CA LYS A 38 -6.02 -11.95 -3.69
C LYS A 38 -5.24 -12.72 -2.62
N LEU A 39 -4.87 -12.04 -1.55
CA LEU A 39 -4.18 -12.68 -0.42
C LEU A 39 -5.06 -13.70 0.31
N ASP A 40 -6.37 -13.47 0.38
CA ASP A 40 -7.32 -14.40 0.99
C ASP A 40 -7.60 -15.62 0.09
N LYS A 41 -7.46 -15.46 -1.23
CA LYS A 41 -7.48 -16.57 -2.20
C LYS A 41 -6.21 -17.42 -2.20
N GLY A 42 -5.16 -17.00 -1.50
CA GLY A 42 -3.88 -17.71 -1.46
C GLY A 42 -2.95 -17.35 -2.62
N ASP A 43 -3.17 -16.22 -3.31
CA ASP A 43 -2.18 -15.70 -4.25
C ASP A 43 -0.86 -15.42 -3.52
N ALA A 44 0.26 -15.64 -4.20
CA ALA A 44 1.57 -15.44 -3.63
C ALA A 44 1.77 -13.99 -3.16
N GLU A 45 2.15 -13.82 -1.88
CA GLU A 45 2.28 -12.52 -1.23
C GLU A 45 3.15 -11.54 -2.02
N ASN A 46 4.29 -11.98 -2.54
CA ASN A 46 5.21 -11.16 -3.32
C ASN A 46 4.58 -10.61 -4.61
N ILE A 47 3.74 -11.41 -5.28
CA ILE A 47 3.02 -11.00 -6.50
C ILE A 47 1.96 -9.97 -6.13
N VAL A 48 1.20 -10.20 -5.04
CA VAL A 48 0.19 -9.26 -4.57
C VAL A 48 0.83 -7.95 -4.13
N ALA A 49 1.93 -8.02 -3.38
CA ALA A 49 2.70 -6.86 -2.93
C ALA A 49 3.20 -6.02 -4.12
N THR A 50 3.77 -6.65 -5.15
CA THR A 50 4.26 -5.95 -6.36
C THR A 50 3.12 -5.26 -7.10
N LYS A 51 1.95 -5.93 -7.26
CA LYS A 51 0.79 -5.35 -7.93
C LYS A 51 0.19 -4.20 -7.13
N LEU A 52 0.14 -4.35 -5.80
CA LEU A 52 -0.39 -3.34 -4.89
C LEU A 52 0.52 -2.11 -4.88
N GLU A 53 1.84 -2.29 -4.86
CA GLU A 53 2.81 -1.21 -4.96
C GLU A 53 2.62 -0.41 -6.23
N HIS A 54 2.53 -1.08 -7.39
CA HIS A 54 2.30 -0.42 -8.66
C HIS A 54 0.96 0.37 -8.69
N ALA A 55 -0.10 -0.19 -8.12
CA ALA A 55 -1.40 0.47 -8.03
C ALA A 55 -1.34 1.73 -7.15
N ILE A 56 -0.73 1.64 -5.97
CA ILE A 56 -0.56 2.79 -5.05
C ILE A 56 0.34 3.87 -5.67
N SER A 57 1.43 3.48 -6.34
CA SER A 57 2.31 4.41 -7.06
C SER A 57 1.59 5.13 -8.18
N THR A 58 0.73 4.44 -8.92
CA THR A 58 -0.09 5.04 -9.99
C THR A 58 -1.12 6.00 -9.41
N TYR A 59 -1.83 5.60 -8.36
CA TYR A 59 -2.79 6.45 -7.66
C TYR A 59 -2.12 7.74 -7.15
N THR A 60 -0.99 7.61 -6.46
CA THR A 60 -0.29 8.77 -5.90
C THR A 60 0.27 9.69 -6.97
N PHE A 61 0.77 9.15 -8.09
CA PHE A 61 1.22 9.96 -9.22
C PHE A 61 0.07 10.77 -9.85
N THR A 62 -1.09 10.15 -10.04
CA THR A 62 -2.27 10.81 -10.65
C THR A 62 -2.94 11.82 -9.73
N HIS A 63 -2.79 11.67 -8.41
CA HIS A 63 -3.40 12.53 -7.39
C HIS A 63 -2.44 13.56 -6.79
N GLY A 64 -1.34 13.90 -7.49
CA GLY A 64 -0.43 14.98 -7.09
C GLY A 64 0.42 14.66 -5.86
N LEU A 65 0.79 13.38 -5.69
CA LEU A 65 1.70 12.87 -4.66
C LEU A 65 1.18 13.01 -3.23
N LYS A 66 -0.13 13.16 -3.07
CA LYS A 66 -0.81 13.17 -1.77
C LYS A 66 -1.42 11.80 -1.49
N ALA A 67 -1.08 11.23 -0.35
CA ALA A 67 -1.63 9.97 0.13
C ALA A 67 -1.95 10.05 1.63
N PRO A 68 -3.01 9.37 2.10
CA PRO A 68 -3.22 9.15 3.52
C PRO A 68 -2.00 8.51 4.20
N LYS A 69 -1.80 8.81 5.48
CA LYS A 69 -0.63 8.31 6.24
C LYS A 69 -0.55 6.79 6.25
N SER A 70 -1.69 6.10 6.35
CA SER A 70 -1.79 4.64 6.26
C SER A 70 -1.26 4.08 4.93
N ILE A 71 -1.59 4.74 3.80
CA ILE A 71 -1.09 4.38 2.46
C ILE A 71 0.42 4.61 2.35
N VAL A 72 0.95 5.67 2.96
CA VAL A 72 2.40 5.92 2.99
C VAL A 72 3.13 4.84 3.78
N GLU A 73 2.58 4.40 4.91
CA GLU A 73 3.14 3.30 5.72
C GLU A 73 3.08 1.96 4.97
N LEU A 74 1.96 1.68 4.31
CA LEU A 74 1.81 0.52 3.44
C LEU A 74 2.83 0.55 2.29
N SER A 75 3.00 1.70 1.63
CA SER A 75 4.01 1.87 0.57
C SER A 75 5.44 1.64 1.08
N LYS A 76 5.77 2.05 2.31
CA LYS A 76 7.09 1.77 2.93
C LYS A 76 7.32 0.28 3.07
N PHE A 77 6.31 -0.45 3.55
CA PHE A 77 6.39 -1.90 3.71
C PHE A 77 6.60 -2.60 2.36
N LEU A 78 5.84 -2.21 1.35
CA LEU A 78 5.87 -2.81 0.01
C LEU A 78 7.23 -2.60 -0.71
N GLN A 79 7.87 -1.46 -0.48
CA GLN A 79 9.15 -1.13 -1.13
C GLN A 79 10.38 -1.79 -0.47
N ASN A 80 10.25 -2.38 0.71
CA ASN A 80 11.37 -2.97 1.43
C ASN A 80 12.00 -4.18 0.70
N ASP A 81 11.38 -4.62 -0.39
CA ASP A 81 11.80 -5.76 -1.19
C ASP A 81 12.76 -5.45 -2.34
N ALA A 82 12.92 -4.18 -2.72
CA ALA A 82 13.90 -3.81 -3.73
C ALA A 82 14.25 -2.34 -3.63
N ASN A 83 15.56 -2.06 -3.63
CA ASN A 83 16.22 -0.77 -3.80
C ASN A 83 15.78 0.09 -5.03
N LYS A 84 14.63 -0.18 -5.67
CA LYS A 84 14.21 0.43 -6.94
C LYS A 84 13.58 1.82 -6.84
N TYR A 85 13.11 2.27 -5.67
CA TYR A 85 12.26 3.48 -5.61
C TYR A 85 12.58 4.51 -4.51
N LYS A 86 13.83 4.58 -4.03
CA LYS A 86 14.25 5.62 -3.05
C LYS A 86 13.83 7.05 -3.43
N GLY A 87 13.77 7.38 -4.72
CA GLY A 87 13.33 8.70 -5.20
C GLY A 87 11.83 8.98 -4.99
N PHE A 88 10.97 7.97 -5.05
CA PHE A 88 9.52 8.15 -4.90
C PHE A 88 9.11 8.46 -3.45
N MET A 89 9.83 7.87 -2.49
CA MET A 89 9.55 8.09 -1.06
C MET A 89 9.96 9.46 -0.57
N SER A 90 11.09 10.01 -1.04
CA SER A 90 11.48 11.38 -0.71
C SER A 90 10.37 12.38 -1.06
N ILE A 91 9.67 12.12 -2.17
CA ILE A 91 8.58 12.94 -2.65
C ILE A 91 7.34 12.76 -1.77
N LEU A 92 6.90 11.51 -1.55
CA LEU A 92 5.70 11.24 -0.72
C LEU A 92 5.84 11.71 0.74
N THR A 93 7.02 11.56 1.36
CA THR A 93 7.22 12.03 2.75
C THR A 93 7.14 13.54 2.89
N TRP A 94 7.45 14.29 1.83
CA TRP A 94 7.39 15.76 1.86
C TRP A 94 5.96 16.28 1.75
N PHE A 95 5.08 15.54 1.05
CA PHE A 95 3.65 15.88 0.89
C PHE A 95 2.73 15.28 1.98
N ALA A 96 3.27 14.48 2.91
CA ALA A 96 2.53 13.89 4.02
C ALA A 96 2.49 14.76 5.29
N ASN A 97 3.04 15.98 5.22
CA ASN A 97 3.09 16.96 6.32
C ASN A 97 1.97 18.00 6.21
#